data_AF-A0A8H5RQQ6-F1
#
_entry.id   AF-A0A8H5RQQ6-F1
#
_cell.length_a   1.000
_cell.length_b   1.000
_cell.length_c   1.000
_cell.angle_alpha   90.00
_cell.angle_beta   90.00
_cell.angle_gamma   90.00
#
_symmetry.space_group_name_H-M   'P 1'
#
loop_
_entity.id
_entity.type
_entity.pdbx_description
1 polymer ?
#
loop_
_entity_poly.entity_id
_entity_poly.type
_entity_poly.pdbx_seq_one_letter_code
_entity_poly.pdbx_strand_id
1 'polypeptide(L)'
;MSIITSPQQALRVCRICKAKKKACGKELPTCSYCFKRGFDCAYDNESDTPPMSDNAGEIFNPWSLALFPMTISATTLDRTMADHMHYLHKVVGQSPLQAGKRFLDNFQWWLPIIAPRRLHEYLDLSERGLPGAEVSVLLLSIYLVTLRSGGDLGDPFLYPSAVHVTVKTLYAQAPAIMHASIPLVQAGVVLSAYEYVTGQIDSAYISIAACVRMAQVVGVDIA
;
A
#
# COMPACT_ATOMS: atom_id res chain seq x y z
N MET A 1 -23.07 54.08 27.90
CA MET A 1 -22.96 53.50 26.55
C MET A 1 -21.83 52.48 26.61
N SER A 2 -22.16 51.26 27.03
CA SER A 2 -21.16 50.22 27.31
C SER A 2 -21.13 49.26 26.13
N ILE A 3 -20.08 49.37 25.31
CA ILE A 3 -19.84 48.44 24.19
C ILE A 3 -19.38 47.12 24.81
N ILE A 4 -20.26 46.12 24.75
CA ILE A 4 -19.97 44.74 25.14
C ILE A 4 -19.03 44.19 24.06
N THR A 5 -17.72 44.22 24.30
CA THR A 5 -16.75 43.47 23.50
C THR A 5 -16.93 41.99 23.80
N SER A 6 -17.61 41.29 22.89
CA SER A 6 -17.78 39.84 22.92
C SER A 6 -16.40 39.16 23.04
N PRO A 7 -16.22 38.19 23.97
CA PRO A 7 -14.94 37.51 24.12
C PRO A 7 -14.62 36.75 22.84
N GLN A 8 -13.45 37.02 22.26
CA GLN A 8 -12.96 36.28 21.10
C GLN A 8 -12.70 34.83 21.53
N GLN A 9 -13.62 33.94 21.19
CA GLN A 9 -13.51 32.51 21.43
C GLN A 9 -12.98 31.83 20.17
N ALA A 10 -12.09 30.86 20.36
CA ALA A 10 -11.63 30.00 19.30
C ALA A 10 -12.76 29.06 18.84
N LEU A 11 -12.86 28.81 17.54
CA LEU A 11 -13.82 27.84 16.97
C LEU A 11 -13.55 26.42 17.50
N ARG A 12 -12.27 26.07 17.62
CA ARG A 12 -11.79 24.72 17.95
C ARG A 12 -11.14 24.67 19.34
N VAL A 13 -11.06 23.46 19.89
CA VAL A 13 -10.34 23.18 21.15
C VAL A 13 -8.83 23.32 20.89
N CYS A 14 -8.08 23.92 21.83
CA CYS A 14 -6.63 24.06 21.70
C CYS A 14 -5.91 22.70 21.66
N ARG A 15 -4.70 22.67 21.08
CA ARG A 15 -3.91 21.44 20.88
C ARG A 15 -3.68 20.66 22.18
N ILE A 16 -3.40 21.37 23.27
CA ILE A 16 -3.11 20.77 24.59
C ILE A 16 -4.35 20.09 25.17
N CYS A 17 -5.50 20.77 25.20
CA CYS A 17 -6.73 20.20 25.72
C CYS A 17 -7.23 19.02 24.87
N LYS A 18 -7.01 19.09 23.54
CA LYS A 18 -7.29 17.98 22.61
C LYS A 18 -6.43 16.75 22.93
N ALA A 19 -5.11 16.94 23.10
CA ALA A 19 -4.19 15.86 23.44
C ALA A 19 -4.43 15.27 24.84
N LYS A 20 -4.75 16.11 25.83
CA LYS A 20 -4.99 15.70 27.23
C LYS A 20 -6.43 15.23 27.49
N LYS A 21 -7.33 15.30 26.50
CA LYS A 21 -8.78 15.00 26.62
C LYS A 21 -9.43 15.75 27.80
N LYS A 22 -9.18 17.06 27.92
CA LYS A 22 -9.73 17.92 28.98
C LYS A 22 -10.64 19.00 28.41
N ALA A 23 -11.57 19.48 29.23
CA ALA A 23 -12.48 20.57 28.87
C ALA A 23 -11.71 21.87 28.61
N CYS A 24 -11.96 22.48 27.47
CA CYS A 24 -11.29 23.71 27.01
C CYS A 24 -12.29 24.86 27.01
N GLY A 25 -11.95 25.95 27.69
CA GLY A 25 -12.79 27.16 27.72
C GLY A 25 -12.78 27.97 26.40
N LYS A 26 -11.87 27.62 25.47
CA LYS A 26 -11.72 28.21 24.12
C LYS A 26 -11.48 29.72 24.11
N GLU A 27 -11.03 30.30 25.23
CA GLU A 27 -10.70 31.72 25.29
C GLU A 27 -9.39 31.99 24.51
N LEU A 28 -9.36 33.06 23.71
CA LEU A 28 -8.12 33.55 23.07
C LEU A 28 -7.43 34.59 23.96
N PRO A 29 -6.08 34.66 23.99
CA PRO A 29 -5.13 33.82 23.26
C PRO A 29 -4.85 32.46 23.92
N THR A 30 -5.28 32.25 25.17
CA THR A 30 -4.97 31.04 25.96
C THR A 30 -6.21 30.60 26.71
N CYS A 31 -6.53 29.29 26.65
CA CYS A 31 -7.68 28.78 27.38
C CYS A 31 -7.42 28.73 28.90
N SER A 32 -8.49 28.83 29.68
CA SER A 32 -8.44 28.80 31.15
C SER A 32 -7.77 27.55 31.74
N TYR A 33 -7.85 26.40 31.06
CA TYR A 33 -7.16 25.18 31.47
C TYR A 33 -5.64 25.29 31.31
N CYS A 34 -5.17 25.74 30.14
CA CYS A 34 -3.75 25.90 29.85
C CYS A 34 -3.12 26.99 30.70
N PHE A 35 -3.83 28.12 30.90
CA PHE A 35 -3.37 29.22 31.74
C PHE A 35 -3.10 28.78 33.18
N LYS A 36 -4.06 28.05 33.80
CA LYS A 36 -3.92 27.55 35.18
C LYS A 36 -2.79 26.54 35.36
N ARG A 37 -2.35 25.88 34.28
CA ARG A 37 -1.33 24.83 34.30
C ARG A 37 0.01 25.27 33.71
N GLY A 38 0.10 26.50 33.20
CA GLY A 38 1.30 27.03 32.55
C GLY A 38 1.64 26.33 31.23
N PHE A 39 0.65 25.76 30.52
CA PHE A 39 0.89 25.15 29.22
C PHE A 39 0.83 26.18 28.09
N ASP A 40 1.70 26.02 27.10
CA ASP A 40 1.70 26.85 25.90
C ASP A 40 0.47 26.51 25.03
N CYS A 41 -0.48 27.43 24.98
CA CYS A 41 -1.80 27.20 24.41
C CYS A 41 -1.85 27.65 22.95
N ALA A 42 -1.67 26.70 22.04
CA ALA A 42 -1.82 26.93 20.61
C ALA A 42 -3.18 26.46 20.08
N TYR A 43 -3.80 27.29 19.23
CA TYR A 43 -4.97 26.96 18.42
C TYR A 43 -4.54 26.79 16.96
N ASP A 44 -5.21 25.90 16.22
CA ASP A 44 -4.96 25.76 14.78
C ASP A 44 -5.60 26.95 14.03
N ASN A 45 -4.79 27.77 13.35
CA ASN A 45 -5.28 28.84 12.49
C ASN A 45 -5.68 28.25 11.13
N GLU A 46 -6.79 28.70 10.54
CA GLU A 46 -7.26 28.19 9.22
C GLU A 46 -6.32 28.52 8.05
N SER A 47 -5.27 29.32 8.29
CA SER A 47 -4.19 29.59 7.34
C SER A 47 -3.00 28.61 7.43
N ASP A 48 -2.97 27.72 8.44
CA ASP A 48 -1.97 26.64 8.57
C ASP A 48 -2.56 25.28 8.15
N THR A 49 -3.62 25.31 7.35
CA THR A 49 -4.09 24.14 6.61
C THR A 49 -3.31 24.08 5.30
N PRO A 50 -2.41 23.08 5.10
CA PRO A 50 -2.23 22.55 3.75
C PRO A 50 -3.64 22.27 3.19
N PRO A 51 -3.91 22.45 1.89
CA PRO A 51 -5.22 22.15 1.33
C PRO A 51 -5.67 20.81 1.90
N MET A 52 -6.86 20.78 2.52
CA MET A 52 -7.46 19.57 3.08
C MET A 52 -7.28 18.44 2.08
N SER A 53 -6.29 17.61 2.33
CA SER A 53 -6.25 16.26 1.84
C SER A 53 -7.00 15.49 2.90
N ASP A 54 -8.27 15.21 2.63
CA ASP A 54 -9.13 14.29 3.38
C ASP A 54 -8.60 12.83 3.35
N ASN A 55 -7.31 12.60 3.11
CA ASN A 55 -6.80 11.28 2.73
C ASN A 55 -5.70 10.82 3.68
N ALA A 56 -5.94 10.87 4.99
CA ALA A 56 -5.18 10.08 5.97
C ALA A 56 -5.97 8.86 6.48
N GLY A 57 -7.32 8.91 6.40
CA GLY A 57 -8.20 7.77 6.61
C GLY A 57 -8.50 6.95 5.34
N GLU A 58 -8.13 7.47 4.16
CA GLU A 58 -8.28 6.78 2.86
C GLU A 58 -6.98 6.14 2.34
N ILE A 59 -5.96 5.97 3.19
CA ILE A 59 -4.66 5.42 2.77
C ILE A 59 -4.68 3.87 2.71
N PHE A 60 -5.72 3.23 3.26
CA PHE A 60 -6.00 1.82 3.05
C PHE A 60 -7.51 1.61 3.18
N ASN A 61 -8.26 1.93 2.14
CA ASN A 61 -9.57 1.32 1.95
C ASN A 61 -9.39 0.20 0.90
N PRO A 62 -9.26 -1.07 1.34
CA PRO A 62 -9.20 -2.24 0.46
C PRO A 62 -10.34 -2.30 -0.56
N TRP A 63 -11.42 -1.56 -0.33
CA TRP A 63 -12.61 -1.49 -1.18
C TRP A 63 -12.61 -0.34 -2.20
N SER A 64 -11.61 0.53 -2.22
CA SER A 64 -11.37 1.42 -3.38
C SER A 64 -10.81 0.66 -4.59
N LEU A 65 -10.37 -0.58 -4.37
CA LEU A 65 -10.10 -1.58 -5.42
C LEU A 65 -11.39 -2.19 -5.99
N ALA A 66 -12.53 -1.49 -5.84
CA ALA A 66 -13.82 -1.92 -6.36
C ALA A 66 -13.67 -2.31 -7.83
N LEU A 67 -13.65 -3.62 -8.04
CA LEU A 67 -14.09 -4.35 -9.23
C LEU A 67 -13.88 -3.55 -10.50
N PHE A 68 -12.78 -3.82 -11.21
CA PHE A 68 -12.63 -3.40 -12.59
C PHE A 68 -13.99 -3.50 -13.30
N PRO A 69 -14.57 -2.40 -13.81
CA PRO A 69 -15.71 -2.52 -14.70
C PRO A 69 -15.30 -3.47 -15.82
N MET A 70 -16.18 -4.40 -16.17
CA MET A 70 -15.94 -5.54 -17.06
C MET A 70 -15.63 -5.16 -18.53
N THR A 71 -15.17 -3.92 -18.77
CA THR A 71 -15.02 -3.26 -20.07
C THR A 71 -13.63 -2.61 -20.28
N ILE A 72 -12.60 -3.06 -19.56
CA ILE A 72 -11.27 -2.44 -19.61
C ILE A 72 -10.44 -3.00 -20.78
N SER A 73 -10.01 -2.09 -21.67
CA SER A 73 -8.98 -2.37 -22.68
C SER A 73 -7.62 -2.65 -22.01
N ALA A 74 -6.80 -3.54 -22.59
CA ALA A 74 -5.49 -3.92 -22.07
C ALA A 74 -4.59 -2.71 -21.69
N THR A 75 -4.65 -1.62 -22.47
CA THR A 75 -3.86 -0.39 -22.22
C THR A 75 -4.28 0.39 -20.97
N THR A 76 -5.55 0.27 -20.57
CA THR A 76 -6.06 0.87 -19.32
C THR A 76 -5.72 -0.01 -18.12
N LEU A 77 -5.62 -1.33 -18.32
CA LEU A 77 -5.14 -2.24 -17.29
C LEU A 77 -3.66 -1.99 -16.96
N ASP A 78 -2.79 -1.86 -17.97
CA ASP A 78 -1.37 -1.56 -17.76
C ASP A 78 -1.17 -0.29 -16.92
N ARG A 79 -1.88 0.78 -17.26
CA ARG A 79 -1.81 2.07 -16.55
C ARG A 79 -2.29 1.95 -15.11
N THR A 80 -3.43 1.31 -14.89
CA THR A 80 -3.99 1.15 -13.54
C THR A 80 -3.09 0.27 -12.68
N MET A 81 -2.49 -0.79 -13.21
CA MET A 81 -1.55 -1.62 -12.46
C MET A 81 -0.26 -0.85 -12.14
N ALA A 82 0.25 -0.04 -13.06
CA ALA A 82 1.36 0.86 -12.79
C ALA A 82 1.04 1.89 -11.70
N ASP A 83 -0.18 2.46 -11.69
CA ASP A 83 -0.63 3.41 -10.67
C ASP A 83 -0.71 2.76 -9.28
N HIS A 84 -1.28 1.56 -9.18
CA HIS A 84 -1.33 0.80 -7.91
C HIS A 84 0.06 0.43 -7.41
N MET A 85 0.94 0.06 -8.34
CA MET A 85 2.34 -0.22 -8.04
C MET A 85 3.04 1.02 -7.48
N HIS A 86 2.90 2.17 -8.15
CA HIS A 86 3.49 3.44 -7.69
C HIS A 86 2.93 3.90 -6.34
N TYR A 87 1.63 3.72 -6.13
CA TYR A 87 0.98 3.98 -4.84
C TYR A 87 1.59 3.12 -3.73
N LEU A 88 1.66 1.80 -3.95
CA LEU A 88 2.25 0.90 -2.97
C LEU A 88 3.73 1.23 -2.72
N HIS A 89 4.53 1.60 -3.72
CA HIS A 89 5.89 2.07 -3.49
C HIS A 89 5.95 3.28 -2.55
N LYS A 90 5.06 4.27 -2.78
CA LYS A 90 5.01 5.49 -1.98
C LYS A 90 4.61 5.21 -0.53
N VAL A 91 3.67 4.28 -0.31
CA VAL A 91 3.19 3.93 1.03
C VAL A 91 4.19 3.01 1.75
N VAL A 92 4.79 2.04 1.05
CA VAL A 92 5.81 1.12 1.62
C VAL A 92 7.10 1.88 1.92
N GLY A 93 7.42 2.91 1.14
CA GLY A 93 8.68 3.65 1.22
C GLY A 93 9.88 2.83 0.72
N GLN A 94 9.65 1.78 -0.08
CA GLN A 94 10.70 0.91 -0.62
C GLN A 94 10.80 1.04 -2.14
N SER A 95 12.01 1.29 -2.65
CA SER A 95 12.25 1.39 -4.09
C SER A 95 12.23 -0.01 -4.77
N PRO A 96 11.89 -0.08 -6.07
CA PRO A 96 11.79 -1.36 -6.80
C PRO A 96 13.13 -2.04 -6.88
N LEU A 97 14.20 -1.27 -7.11
CA LEU A 97 15.56 -1.77 -7.08
C LEU A 97 15.92 -2.39 -5.73
N GLN A 98 15.52 -1.77 -4.62
CA GLN A 98 15.81 -2.30 -3.29
C GLN A 98 15.01 -3.58 -2.99
N ALA A 99 13.75 -3.65 -3.42
CA ALA A 99 12.93 -4.86 -3.35
C ALA A 99 13.51 -5.99 -4.19
N GLY A 100 13.86 -5.72 -5.45
CA GLY A 100 14.49 -6.69 -6.34
C GLY A 100 15.80 -7.24 -5.76
N LYS A 101 16.68 -6.37 -5.26
CA LYS A 101 17.92 -6.82 -4.60
C LYS A 101 17.63 -7.73 -3.40
N ARG A 102 16.72 -7.32 -2.51
CA ARG A 102 16.35 -8.15 -1.35
C ARG A 102 15.76 -9.50 -1.75
N PHE A 103 14.99 -9.54 -2.82
CA PHE A 103 14.42 -10.78 -3.34
C PHE A 103 15.52 -11.73 -3.82
N LEU A 104 16.47 -11.24 -4.63
CA LEU A 104 17.61 -12.04 -5.11
C LEU A 104 18.48 -12.55 -3.95
N ASP A 105 18.73 -11.68 -2.96
CA ASP A 105 19.62 -11.98 -1.84
C ASP A 105 18.96 -12.91 -0.79
N ASN A 106 17.64 -12.82 -0.58
CA ASN A 106 16.96 -13.46 0.57
C ASN A 106 15.77 -14.35 0.24
N PHE A 107 15.14 -14.26 -0.92
CA PHE A 107 13.98 -15.10 -1.25
C PHE A 107 14.32 -16.12 -2.33
N GLN A 108 15.10 -15.71 -3.32
CA GLN A 108 15.47 -16.53 -4.48
C GLN A 108 16.28 -17.78 -4.11
N TRP A 109 17.00 -17.80 -2.99
CA TRP A 109 17.74 -18.99 -2.56
C TRP A 109 16.84 -20.17 -2.20
N TRP A 110 15.62 -19.93 -1.69
CA TRP A 110 14.63 -20.99 -1.46
C TRP A 110 13.73 -21.24 -2.68
N LEU A 111 13.53 -20.21 -3.50
CA LEU A 111 12.60 -20.26 -4.62
C LEU A 111 13.16 -19.54 -5.85
N PRO A 112 14.06 -20.18 -6.62
CA PRO A 112 14.69 -19.60 -7.80
C PRO A 112 13.72 -19.62 -9.00
N ILE A 113 12.69 -18.77 -8.94
CA ILE A 113 11.61 -18.74 -9.94
C ILE A 113 11.81 -17.66 -11.01
N ILE A 114 12.69 -16.68 -10.77
CA ILE A 114 12.98 -15.56 -11.69
C ILE A 114 14.48 -15.52 -11.94
N ALA A 115 14.90 -15.44 -13.21
CA ALA A 115 16.31 -15.25 -13.54
C ALA A 115 16.75 -13.83 -13.14
N PRO A 116 17.91 -13.64 -12.48
CA PRO A 116 18.37 -12.31 -12.06
C PRO A 116 18.35 -11.29 -13.19
N ARG A 117 18.84 -11.65 -14.39
CA ARG A 117 18.85 -10.76 -15.56
C ARG A 117 17.45 -10.25 -15.93
N ARG A 118 16.45 -11.14 -15.95
CA ARG A 118 15.05 -10.78 -16.25
C ARG A 118 14.45 -9.88 -15.18
N LEU A 119 14.78 -10.12 -13.90
CA LEU A 119 14.31 -9.25 -12.84
C LEU A 119 14.86 -7.82 -13.01
N HIS A 120 16.13 -7.66 -13.37
CA HIS A 120 16.69 -6.34 -13.65
C HIS A 120 15.97 -5.66 -14.82
N GLU A 121 15.69 -6.38 -15.91
CA GLU A 121 14.92 -5.83 -17.05
C GLU A 121 13.52 -5.35 -16.63
N TYR A 122 12.82 -6.09 -15.78
CA TYR A 122 11.50 -5.68 -15.24
C TYR A 122 11.58 -4.45 -14.36
N LEU A 123 12.63 -4.33 -13.55
CA LEU A 123 12.87 -3.15 -12.72
C LEU A 123 13.17 -1.91 -13.59
N ASP A 124 13.98 -2.04 -14.63
CA ASP A 124 14.28 -0.96 -15.57
C ASP A 124 13.02 -0.50 -16.33
N LEU A 125 12.11 -1.44 -16.67
CA LEU A 125 10.81 -1.12 -17.26
C LEU A 125 9.90 -0.37 -16.28
N SER A 126 9.94 -0.78 -15.01
CA SER A 126 9.21 -0.11 -13.93
C SER A 126 9.70 1.32 -13.70
N GLU A 127 11.02 1.58 -13.72
CA GLU A 127 11.57 2.94 -13.53
C GLU A 127 11.19 3.88 -14.66
N ARG A 128 11.04 3.34 -15.87
CA ARG A 128 10.58 4.09 -17.04
C ARG A 128 9.07 4.35 -17.03
N GLY A 129 8.31 3.74 -16.12
CA GLY A 129 6.85 3.86 -16.06
C GLY A 129 6.12 3.07 -17.15
N LEU A 130 6.79 2.08 -17.76
CA LEU A 130 6.21 1.19 -18.78
C LEU A 130 6.02 -0.28 -18.31
N PRO A 131 5.81 -0.62 -17.02
CA PRO A 131 5.59 -2.01 -16.69
C PRO A 131 4.22 -2.44 -17.25
N GLY A 132 4.19 -3.50 -18.06
CA GLY A 132 2.93 -4.17 -18.38
C GLY A 132 2.25 -4.66 -17.11
N ALA A 133 0.93 -4.85 -17.14
CA ALA A 133 0.13 -5.27 -16.00
C ALA A 133 0.67 -6.54 -15.34
N GLU A 134 1.11 -7.51 -16.14
CA GLU A 134 1.69 -8.78 -15.68
C GLU A 134 2.97 -8.57 -14.85
N VAL A 135 3.84 -7.69 -15.34
CA VAL A 135 5.10 -7.33 -14.67
C VAL A 135 4.82 -6.52 -13.41
N SER A 136 3.82 -5.63 -13.45
CA SER A 136 3.38 -4.86 -12.28
C SER A 136 2.91 -5.79 -11.15
N VAL A 137 2.09 -6.79 -11.47
CA VAL A 137 1.61 -7.79 -10.48
C VAL A 137 2.77 -8.65 -9.95
N LEU A 138 3.73 -9.02 -10.79
CA LEU A 138 4.94 -9.73 -10.36
C LEU A 138 5.77 -8.89 -9.38
N LEU A 139 6.05 -7.63 -9.72
CA LEU A 139 6.80 -6.72 -8.86
C LEU A 139 6.08 -6.52 -7.53
N LEU A 140 4.76 -6.31 -7.54
CA LEU A 140 3.93 -6.22 -6.33
C LEU A 140 4.02 -7.47 -5.44
N SER A 141 4.08 -8.66 -6.03
CA SER A 141 4.27 -9.91 -5.30
C SER A 141 5.66 -10.00 -4.68
N ILE A 142 6.69 -9.54 -5.38
CA ILE A 142 8.06 -9.41 -4.87
C ILE A 142 8.12 -8.40 -3.72
N TYR A 143 7.39 -7.30 -3.83
CA TYR A 143 7.27 -6.32 -2.75
C TYR A 143 6.73 -6.96 -1.49
N LEU A 144 5.61 -7.69 -1.59
CA LEU A 144 4.97 -8.35 -0.45
C LEU A 144 5.95 -9.24 0.33
N VAL A 145 6.73 -10.08 -0.35
CA VAL A 145 7.69 -10.99 0.30
C VAL A 145 8.96 -10.30 0.80
N THR A 146 9.24 -9.07 0.35
CA THR A 146 10.42 -8.29 0.77
C THR A 146 10.10 -7.14 1.75
N LEU A 147 8.83 -6.99 2.13
CA LEU A 147 8.41 -6.10 3.21
C LEU A 147 9.17 -6.46 4.48
N ARG A 148 9.91 -5.49 5.03
CA ARG A 148 10.64 -5.69 6.28
C ARG A 148 9.65 -5.99 7.40
N SER A 149 9.77 -7.15 8.04
CA SER A 149 9.15 -7.41 9.35
C SER A 149 9.86 -6.66 10.50
N GLY A 150 10.38 -5.45 10.28
CA GLY A 150 11.19 -4.77 11.29
C GLY A 150 11.61 -3.34 10.95
N GLY A 151 10.99 -2.39 11.65
CA GLY A 151 11.48 -1.02 11.80
C GLY A 151 10.40 0.00 12.16
N ASP A 152 10.03 0.05 13.44
CA ASP A 152 9.67 1.25 14.20
C ASP A 152 8.75 2.28 13.51
N LEU A 153 7.42 2.04 13.54
CA LEU A 153 6.34 3.04 13.52
C LEU A 153 4.96 2.33 13.50
N GLY A 154 4.13 2.59 14.51
CA GLY A 154 2.67 2.54 14.38
C GLY A 154 1.95 1.20 14.50
N ASP A 155 2.10 0.27 13.56
CA ASP A 155 1.43 -1.05 13.61
C ASP A 155 1.97 -2.02 12.53
N PRO A 156 2.96 -2.88 12.85
CA PRO A 156 3.64 -3.74 11.88
C PRO A 156 2.80 -4.87 11.24
N PHE A 157 1.59 -5.15 11.77
CA PHE A 157 0.76 -6.30 11.33
C PHE A 157 -0.38 -5.93 10.38
N LEU A 158 -0.87 -4.68 10.46
CA LEU A 158 -1.93 -4.20 9.58
C LEU A 158 -1.42 -3.96 8.15
N TYR A 159 -0.15 -3.54 8.05
CA TYR A 159 0.48 -3.22 6.77
C TYR A 159 0.65 -4.45 5.86
N PRO A 160 1.26 -5.58 6.30
CA PRO A 160 1.49 -6.72 5.41
C PRO A 160 0.21 -7.46 5.04
N SER A 161 -0.76 -7.52 5.96
CA SER A 161 -2.06 -8.15 5.71
C SER A 161 -2.88 -7.35 4.69
N ALA A 162 -2.93 -6.01 4.84
CA ALA A 162 -3.65 -5.17 3.89
C ALA A 162 -2.98 -5.18 2.50
N VAL A 163 -1.64 -5.11 2.44
CA VAL A 163 -0.90 -5.23 1.17
C VAL A 163 -1.11 -6.60 0.54
N HIS A 164 -1.13 -7.70 1.32
CA HIS A 164 -1.45 -9.03 0.81
C HIS A 164 -2.84 -9.09 0.17
N VAL A 165 -3.87 -8.56 0.83
CA VAL A 165 -5.23 -8.52 0.27
C VAL A 165 -5.26 -7.71 -1.03
N THR A 166 -4.57 -6.57 -1.08
CA THR A 166 -4.44 -5.77 -2.30
C THR A 166 -3.78 -6.55 -3.43
N VAL A 167 -2.58 -7.10 -3.19
CA VAL A 167 -1.82 -7.84 -4.20
C VAL A 167 -2.61 -9.07 -4.68
N LYS A 168 -3.29 -9.77 -3.77
CA LYS A 168 -4.11 -10.94 -4.08
C LYS A 168 -5.32 -10.57 -4.95
N THR A 169 -5.98 -9.46 -4.65
CA THR A 169 -7.10 -8.95 -5.46
C THR A 169 -6.64 -8.63 -6.88
N LEU A 170 -5.53 -7.91 -7.01
CA LEU A 170 -4.96 -7.55 -8.31
C LEU A 170 -4.53 -8.79 -9.11
N TYR A 171 -3.88 -9.74 -8.43
CA TYR A 171 -3.50 -11.01 -9.04
C TYR A 171 -4.72 -11.82 -9.51
N ALA A 172 -5.79 -11.90 -8.72
CA ALA A 172 -7.00 -12.63 -9.12
C ALA A 172 -7.69 -12.01 -10.35
N GLN A 173 -7.57 -10.70 -10.53
CA GLN A 173 -8.16 -9.97 -11.66
C GLN A 173 -7.34 -10.08 -12.95
N ALA A 174 -6.02 -10.15 -12.87
CA ALA A 174 -5.16 -10.12 -14.07
C ALA A 174 -5.43 -11.28 -15.05
N PRO A 175 -5.51 -12.56 -14.65
CA PRO A 175 -5.84 -13.67 -15.54
C PRO A 175 -7.26 -13.65 -16.11
N ALA A 176 -8.18 -12.87 -15.53
CA ALA A 176 -9.54 -12.73 -16.05
C ALA A 176 -9.63 -11.79 -17.26
N ILE A 177 -8.63 -10.91 -17.42
CA ILE A 177 -8.59 -9.87 -18.45
C ILE A 177 -7.45 -10.13 -19.45
N MET A 178 -6.39 -10.84 -19.02
CA MET A 178 -5.18 -11.08 -19.79
C MET A 178 -4.99 -12.55 -20.16
N HIS A 179 -4.16 -12.81 -21.16
CA HIS A 179 -3.69 -14.17 -21.45
C HIS A 179 -2.76 -14.65 -20.35
N ALA A 180 -2.71 -15.97 -20.13
CA ALA A 180 -1.74 -16.56 -19.22
C ALA A 180 -0.31 -16.25 -19.70
N SER A 181 0.57 -15.88 -18.78
CA SER A 181 1.95 -15.50 -19.08
C SER A 181 2.91 -15.92 -17.99
N ILE A 182 4.20 -15.99 -18.33
CA ILE A 182 5.27 -16.37 -17.40
C ILE A 182 5.31 -15.43 -16.17
N PRO A 183 5.25 -14.08 -16.30
CA PRO A 183 5.28 -13.20 -15.14
C PRO A 183 4.10 -13.41 -14.19
N LEU A 184 2.91 -13.72 -14.71
CA LEU A 184 1.74 -14.05 -13.88
C LEU A 184 1.93 -15.39 -13.15
N VAL A 185 2.47 -16.41 -13.81
CA VAL A 185 2.80 -17.68 -13.14
C VAL A 185 3.82 -17.44 -12.02
N GLN A 186 4.88 -16.67 -12.29
CA GLN A 186 5.90 -16.33 -11.29
C GLN A 186 5.30 -15.55 -10.12
N ALA A 187 4.41 -14.59 -10.40
CA ALA A 187 3.74 -13.78 -9.39
C ALA A 187 2.89 -14.64 -8.45
N GLY A 188 2.09 -15.55 -9.02
CA GLY A 188 1.25 -16.46 -8.25
C GLY A 188 2.06 -17.45 -7.41
N VAL A 189 3.19 -17.93 -7.92
CA VAL A 189 4.11 -18.80 -7.15
C VAL A 189 4.68 -18.03 -5.96
N VAL A 190 5.15 -16.80 -6.14
CA VAL A 190 5.64 -15.94 -5.04
C VAL A 190 4.54 -15.65 -4.02
N LEU A 191 3.32 -15.34 -4.49
CA LEU A 191 2.16 -15.10 -3.62
C LEU A 191 1.79 -16.35 -2.81
N SER A 192 1.77 -17.53 -3.44
CA SER A 192 1.46 -18.79 -2.75
C SER A 192 2.49 -19.13 -1.66
N ALA A 193 3.76 -18.83 -1.89
CA ALA A 193 4.81 -19.02 -0.90
C ALA A 193 4.64 -18.06 0.30
N TYR A 194 4.25 -16.81 0.07
CA TYR A 194 3.90 -15.88 1.14
C TYR A 194 2.72 -16.40 1.99
N GLU A 195 1.66 -16.86 1.33
CA GLU A 195 0.47 -17.41 1.99
C GLU A 195 0.80 -18.65 2.82
N TYR A 196 1.68 -19.51 2.30
CA TYR A 196 2.17 -20.68 3.02
C TYR A 196 2.94 -20.31 4.29
N VAL A 197 3.90 -19.39 4.21
CA VAL A 197 4.72 -18.96 5.36
C VAL A 197 3.91 -18.20 6.40
N THR A 198 2.87 -17.46 5.98
CA THR A 198 1.96 -16.77 6.91
C THR A 198 0.88 -17.68 7.52
N GLY A 199 0.85 -18.97 7.15
CA GLY A 199 -0.08 -19.96 7.72
C GLY A 199 -1.44 -20.03 7.03
N GLN A 200 -1.64 -19.35 5.90
CA GLN A 200 -2.87 -19.37 5.11
C GLN A 200 -2.86 -20.54 4.10
N ILE A 201 -2.79 -21.77 4.60
CA ILE A 201 -2.52 -22.97 3.80
C ILE A 201 -3.58 -23.20 2.70
N ASP A 202 -4.86 -23.07 3.01
CA ASP A 202 -5.95 -23.25 2.02
C ASP A 202 -5.83 -22.25 0.87
N SER A 203 -5.50 -21.01 1.19
CA SER A 203 -5.27 -19.96 0.20
C SER A 203 -4.07 -20.28 -0.67
N ALA A 204 -2.96 -20.65 -0.06
CA ALA A 204 -1.74 -21.01 -0.78
C ALA A 204 -1.99 -22.16 -1.77
N TYR A 205 -2.80 -23.14 -1.37
CA TYR A 205 -3.17 -24.29 -2.19
C TYR A 205 -4.01 -23.89 -3.42
N ILE A 206 -4.94 -22.95 -3.26
CA ILE A 206 -5.73 -22.41 -4.39
C ILE A 206 -4.83 -21.60 -5.32
N SER A 207 -3.99 -20.73 -4.77
CA SER A 207 -3.07 -19.89 -5.53
C SER A 207 -2.10 -20.72 -6.38
N ILE A 208 -1.48 -21.77 -5.80
CA ILE A 208 -0.55 -22.63 -6.54
C ILE A 208 -1.26 -23.49 -7.58
N ALA A 209 -2.48 -23.98 -7.31
CA ALA A 209 -3.26 -24.74 -8.29
C ALA A 209 -3.61 -23.89 -9.54
N ALA A 210 -3.93 -22.62 -9.35
CA ALA A 210 -4.11 -21.67 -10.45
C ALA A 210 -2.82 -21.49 -11.26
N CYS A 211 -1.66 -21.40 -10.60
CA CYS A 211 -0.36 -21.31 -11.27
C CYS A 211 -0.07 -22.51 -12.15
N VAL A 212 -0.35 -23.73 -11.66
CA VAL A 212 -0.16 -24.97 -12.43
C VAL A 212 -0.98 -24.93 -13.73
N ARG A 213 -2.24 -24.50 -13.64
CA ARG A 213 -3.11 -24.40 -14.83
C ARG A 213 -2.63 -23.32 -15.80
N MET A 214 -2.19 -22.17 -15.31
CA MET A 214 -1.61 -21.14 -16.16
C MET A 214 -0.30 -21.59 -16.82
N ALA A 215 0.56 -22.30 -16.10
CA ALA A 215 1.81 -22.83 -16.63
C ALA A 215 1.57 -23.82 -17.79
N GLN A 216 0.55 -24.67 -17.67
CA GLN A 216 0.10 -25.57 -18.75
C GLN A 216 -0.36 -24.80 -19.98
N VAL A 217 -1.12 -23.70 -19.81
CA VAL A 217 -1.57 -22.86 -20.92
C VAL A 217 -0.41 -22.13 -21.61
N VAL A 218 0.57 -21.67 -20.84
CA VAL A 218 1.77 -21.01 -21.36
C VAL A 218 2.71 -21.97 -22.10
N GLY A 219 2.52 -23.29 -21.95
CA GLY A 219 3.41 -24.29 -22.51
C GLY A 219 4.75 -24.33 -21.78
N VAL A 220 4.75 -24.10 -20.46
CA VAL A 220 5.90 -24.43 -19.61
C VAL A 220 5.94 -25.96 -19.53
N ASP A 221 6.45 -26.58 -20.58
CA ASP A 221 6.45 -28.03 -20.71
C ASP A 221 7.31 -28.66 -19.62
N ILE A 222 6.72 -29.67 -18.99
CA ILE A 222 7.34 -30.65 -18.12
C ILE A 222 8.22 -31.52 -19.03
N ALA A 223 9.42 -31.03 -19.36
CA ALA A 223 10.46 -31.85 -19.98
C ALA A 223 11.15 -32.72 -18.92
#